data_AF-A0A7X4ECE6-F1
#
_entry.id   AF-A0A7X4ECE6-F1
#
_cell.length_a   1.000
_cell.length_b   1.000
_cell.length_c   1.000
_cell.angle_alpha   90.00
_cell.angle_beta   90.00
_cell.angle_gamma   90.00
#
_symmetry.space_group_name_H-M   'P 1'
#
loop_
_entity.id
_entity.type
_entity.pdbx_description
1 polymer ?
#
loop_
_entity_poly.entity_id
_entity_poly.type
_entity_poly.pdbx_seq_one_letter_code
_entity_poly.pdbx_strand_id
1 'polypeptide(L)'
;MGGTRKHGILSDTHLKTLIRDRAIDADPAVTDGQVQPASVDLRLGTKAYRLISSFLPERSEISERLNVLDLYQSELVMYEIDLTQGAILEKGHVYLVPLLERVTLPPDVRGKANPKSSTGRLDIFTRLITDLNAGFDEIPAGYQGPLYLEIVPRSFTIRVQTGLALNQLRLLTGRPAVSDSRLRVLHRSAKLLYHNDDDPADSRPLAAPDVRVDHGLFLRIDLRGSGTDREIVGYRAKKNSHVVDLSRTGHYSALDFWEPIYRQSNNTLLLEPEEFYILASHERIKVPAGYAAEMVAYEAAFGELRTHYAGFFDPGFGAGDGPRKGTQVVLEVRPHDVPFLIHDGQTFFKVVYEHMLDLPERLYGASIGSSYHQQGLTLSKHFKW
;
A
#
# COMPACT_ATOMS: atom_id res chain seq x y z
N MET A 1 -16.88 -0.22 -27.55
CA MET A 1 -18.04 -0.65 -26.73
C MET A 1 -17.56 -1.79 -25.84
N GLY A 2 -17.19 -1.48 -24.60
CA GLY A 2 -16.73 -2.48 -23.63
C GLY A 2 -17.96 -3.14 -23.01
N GLY A 3 -18.10 -4.46 -23.15
CA GLY A 3 -19.15 -5.18 -22.44
C GLY A 3 -18.93 -5.05 -20.93
N THR A 4 -19.98 -4.68 -20.21
CA THR A 4 -20.02 -4.67 -18.74
C THR A 4 -19.60 -6.05 -18.25
N ARG A 5 -18.46 -6.11 -17.54
CA ARG A 5 -18.00 -7.38 -16.98
C ARG A 5 -18.93 -7.76 -15.83
N LYS A 6 -19.14 -9.05 -15.61
CA LYS A 6 -19.91 -9.53 -14.45
C LYS A 6 -19.08 -9.60 -13.16
N HIS A 7 -17.76 -9.55 -13.28
CA HIS A 7 -16.80 -9.71 -12.18
C HIS A 7 -15.63 -8.76 -12.38
N GLY A 8 -15.18 -8.12 -11.31
CA GLY A 8 -14.12 -7.11 -11.38
C GLY A 8 -13.97 -6.33 -10.08
N ILE A 9 -12.95 -5.48 -10.05
CA ILE A 9 -12.77 -4.43 -9.04
C ILE A 9 -13.77 -3.30 -9.29
N LEU A 10 -14.45 -2.83 -8.25
CA LEU A 10 -15.38 -1.72 -8.33
C LEU A 10 -14.61 -0.40 -8.57
N SER A 11 -15.09 0.37 -9.55
CA SER A 11 -14.57 1.71 -9.87
C SER A 11 -15.07 2.78 -8.91
N ASP A 12 -14.47 3.96 -8.98
CA ASP A 12 -14.93 5.17 -8.28
C ASP A 12 -16.44 5.44 -8.42
N THR A 13 -17.04 5.27 -9.59
CA THR A 13 -18.50 5.43 -9.80
C THR A 13 -19.31 4.44 -8.96
N HIS A 14 -18.86 3.18 -8.88
CA HIS A 14 -19.50 2.17 -8.05
C HIS A 14 -19.34 2.47 -6.56
N LEU A 15 -18.14 2.90 -6.14
CA LEU A 15 -17.87 3.28 -4.75
C LEU A 15 -18.73 4.47 -4.32
N LYS A 16 -18.84 5.51 -5.15
CA LYS A 16 -19.74 6.66 -4.91
C LYS A 16 -21.20 6.23 -4.79
N THR A 17 -21.62 5.25 -5.60
CA THR A 17 -22.98 4.68 -5.52
C THR A 17 -23.19 3.98 -4.17
N LEU A 18 -22.25 3.14 -3.74
CA LEU A 18 -22.30 2.48 -2.43
C LEU A 18 -22.28 3.47 -1.27
N ILE A 19 -21.54 4.58 -1.39
CA ILE A 19 -21.53 5.66 -0.39
C ILE A 19 -22.90 6.36 -0.33
N ARG A 20 -23.45 6.75 -1.49
CA ARG A 20 -24.77 7.38 -1.58
C ARG A 20 -25.87 6.50 -1.00
N ASP A 21 -25.79 5.20 -1.27
CA ASP A 21 -26.77 4.21 -0.82
C ASP A 21 -26.48 3.71 0.62
N ARG A 22 -25.50 4.31 1.31
CA ARG A 22 -25.06 4.00 2.69
C ARG A 22 -24.55 2.58 2.93
N ALA A 23 -24.17 1.87 1.86
CA ALA A 23 -23.44 0.61 1.96
C ALA A 23 -21.98 0.82 2.41
N ILE A 24 -21.41 1.99 2.17
CA ILE A 24 -20.23 2.50 2.87
C ILE A 24 -20.68 3.78 3.58
N ASP A 25 -20.63 3.81 4.91
CA ASP A 25 -21.18 4.91 5.70
C ASP A 25 -20.19 5.36 6.77
N ALA A 26 -20.23 6.65 7.12
CA ALA A 26 -19.36 7.23 8.13
C ALA A 26 -19.96 8.52 8.69
N ASP A 27 -19.57 8.87 9.93
CA ASP A 27 -19.83 10.17 10.52
C ASP A 27 -18.51 10.76 11.09
N PRO A 28 -17.99 11.87 10.55
CA PRO A 28 -18.51 12.66 9.43
C PRO A 28 -18.60 11.89 8.10
N ALA A 29 -19.46 12.33 7.19
CA ALA A 29 -19.69 11.67 5.90
C ALA A 29 -18.39 11.43 5.10
N VAL A 30 -18.40 10.35 4.31
CA VAL A 30 -17.31 10.05 3.36
C VAL A 30 -17.28 11.16 2.30
N THR A 31 -16.08 11.69 2.05
CA THR A 31 -15.87 12.80 1.11
C THR A 31 -15.37 12.31 -0.24
N ASP A 32 -15.61 13.08 -1.31
CA ASP A 32 -15.10 12.77 -2.65
C ASP A 32 -13.57 12.62 -2.71
N GLY A 33 -12.83 13.29 -1.82
CA GLY A 33 -11.37 13.20 -1.74
C GLY A 33 -10.86 11.85 -1.22
N GLN A 34 -11.71 11.06 -0.55
CA GLN A 34 -11.35 9.70 -0.10
C GLN A 34 -11.43 8.67 -1.22
N VAL A 35 -12.23 8.92 -2.26
CA VAL A 35 -12.48 7.97 -3.34
C VAL A 35 -11.36 8.06 -4.37
N GLN A 36 -10.59 6.98 -4.48
CA GLN A 36 -9.59 6.76 -5.51
C GLN A 36 -10.22 6.02 -6.71
N PRO A 37 -9.54 5.93 -7.87
CA PRO A 37 -10.09 5.25 -9.05
C PRO A 37 -10.60 3.82 -8.81
N ALA A 38 -9.97 3.08 -7.90
CA ALA A 38 -10.33 1.69 -7.59
C ALA A 38 -10.19 1.35 -6.09
N SER A 39 -10.25 2.33 -5.20
CA SER A 39 -10.23 2.14 -3.75
C SER A 39 -10.85 3.34 -3.01
N VAL A 40 -11.09 3.21 -1.71
CA VAL A 40 -11.53 4.29 -0.83
C VAL A 40 -10.64 4.34 0.42
N ASP A 41 -10.18 5.53 0.77
CA ASP A 41 -9.38 5.78 1.97
C ASP A 41 -10.22 5.63 3.25
N LEU A 42 -9.70 4.88 4.23
CA LEU A 42 -10.34 4.64 5.52
C LEU A 42 -9.73 5.53 6.60
N ARG A 43 -10.57 6.19 7.39
CA ARG A 43 -10.18 7.24 8.34
C ARG A 43 -10.17 6.73 9.77
N LEU A 44 -9.13 7.09 10.51
CA LEU A 44 -9.04 6.84 11.94
C LEU A 44 -10.20 7.49 12.70
N GLY A 45 -10.81 6.75 13.61
CA GLY A 45 -11.81 7.26 14.55
C GLY A 45 -11.20 8.13 15.65
N THR A 46 -11.99 8.36 16.69
CA THR A 46 -11.63 9.27 17.79
C THR A 46 -10.80 8.65 18.89
N LYS A 47 -10.62 7.33 18.88
CA LYS A 47 -9.97 6.59 19.96
C LYS A 47 -8.99 5.57 19.40
N ALA A 48 -7.90 5.35 20.11
CA ALA A 48 -7.03 4.19 19.94
C ALA A 48 -6.97 3.39 21.24
N TYR A 49 -6.82 2.09 21.13
CA TYR A 49 -6.58 1.18 22.24
C TYR A 49 -5.16 0.67 22.15
N ARG A 50 -4.31 0.97 23.14
CA ARG A 50 -3.00 0.32 23.23
C ARG A 50 -3.21 -1.12 23.66
N LEU A 51 -2.75 -2.06 22.86
CA LEU A 51 -2.92 -3.49 23.12
C LEU A 51 -1.66 -4.11 23.70
N ILE A 52 -1.85 -5.21 24.42
CA ILE A 52 -0.75 -6.08 24.88
C ILE A 52 -0.17 -6.85 23.67
N SER A 53 -1.04 -7.33 22.77
CA SER A 53 -0.67 -8.08 21.58
C SER A 53 -1.68 -7.89 20.43
N SER A 54 -1.26 -8.25 19.21
CA SER A 54 -2.19 -8.45 18.07
C SER A 54 -3.09 -9.67 18.31
N PHE A 55 -4.23 -9.74 17.61
CA PHE A 55 -5.22 -10.82 17.74
C PHE A 55 -6.09 -10.96 16.48
N LEU A 56 -6.72 -12.13 16.31
CA LEU A 56 -7.75 -12.39 15.29
C LEU A 56 -9.13 -12.56 15.95
N PRO A 57 -10.17 -11.79 15.54
CA PRO A 57 -11.49 -11.85 16.13
C PRO A 57 -12.40 -12.91 15.48
N GLU A 58 -12.04 -14.19 15.60
CA GLU A 58 -12.83 -15.29 15.00
C GLU A 58 -14.06 -15.70 15.83
N ARG A 59 -14.03 -15.44 17.14
CA ARG A 59 -14.95 -16.08 18.10
C ARG A 59 -15.95 -15.14 18.76
N SER A 60 -15.74 -13.83 18.65
CA SER A 60 -16.57 -12.80 19.28
C SER A 60 -16.41 -11.48 18.53
N GLU A 61 -17.38 -10.58 18.68
CA GLU A 61 -17.21 -9.20 18.22
C GLU A 61 -16.04 -8.53 18.96
N ILE A 62 -15.39 -7.58 18.29
CA ILE A 62 -14.27 -6.82 18.86
C ILE A 62 -14.77 -5.90 19.98
N SER A 63 -15.96 -5.31 19.81
CA SER A 63 -16.61 -4.44 20.79
C SER A 63 -16.66 -5.07 22.20
N GLU A 64 -16.97 -6.37 22.28
CA GLU A 64 -17.04 -7.13 23.53
C GLU A 64 -15.67 -7.25 24.22
N ARG A 65 -14.58 -7.30 23.43
CA ARG A 65 -13.20 -7.39 23.94
C ARG A 65 -12.60 -6.05 24.31
N LEU A 66 -13.19 -4.94 23.85
CA LEU A 66 -12.74 -3.58 24.13
C LEU A 66 -13.37 -2.98 25.40
N ASN A 67 -14.31 -3.66 26.04
CA ASN A 67 -14.91 -3.22 27.30
C ASN A 67 -13.89 -3.29 28.45
N VAL A 68 -13.19 -2.17 28.67
CA VAL A 68 -12.29 -2.00 29.82
C VAL A 68 -13.13 -1.63 31.05
N LEU A 69 -13.55 -2.64 31.82
CA LEU A 69 -14.19 -2.42 33.14
C LEU A 69 -13.14 -2.09 34.21
N ASP A 70 -11.89 -2.55 34.04
CA ASP A 70 -10.73 -2.27 34.89
C ASP A 70 -9.45 -2.42 34.05
N LEU A 71 -8.56 -1.42 34.10
CA LEU A 71 -7.29 -1.38 33.35
C LEU A 71 -6.37 -2.57 33.68
N TYR A 72 -6.55 -3.19 34.86
CA TYR A 72 -5.76 -4.35 35.30
C TYR A 72 -6.44 -5.71 35.06
N GLN A 73 -7.67 -5.74 34.54
CA GLN A 73 -8.42 -6.97 34.28
C GLN A 73 -8.66 -7.23 32.79
N SER A 74 -8.27 -6.31 31.90
CA SER A 74 -8.36 -6.56 30.46
C SER A 74 -7.23 -7.47 30.01
N GLU A 75 -7.58 -8.60 29.40
CA GLU A 75 -6.61 -9.53 28.81
C GLU A 75 -5.94 -8.98 27.53
N LEU A 76 -6.43 -7.87 26.98
CA LEU A 76 -6.04 -7.36 25.67
C LEU A 76 -5.69 -5.87 25.65
N VAL A 77 -6.48 -5.02 26.31
CA VAL A 77 -6.35 -3.56 26.24
C VAL A 77 -5.61 -3.04 27.47
N MET A 78 -4.49 -2.34 27.25
CA MET A 78 -3.75 -1.69 28.33
C MET A 78 -4.41 -0.38 28.76
N TYR A 79 -4.74 0.49 27.80
CA TYR A 79 -5.44 1.76 28.04
C TYR A 79 -5.96 2.38 26.72
N GLU A 80 -6.89 3.32 26.86
CA GLU A 80 -7.46 4.12 25.76
C GLU A 80 -6.66 5.42 25.56
N ILE A 81 -6.59 5.87 24.31
CA ILE A 81 -5.94 7.11 23.86
C ILE A 81 -6.95 7.91 23.03
N ASP A 82 -7.17 9.17 23.39
CA ASP A 82 -7.97 10.10 22.57
C ASP A 82 -7.18 10.60 21.35
N LEU A 83 -7.75 10.46 20.16
CA LEU A 83 -7.17 10.89 18.89
C LEU A 83 -7.73 12.22 18.39
N THR A 84 -8.73 12.82 19.05
CA THR A 84 -9.42 14.03 18.56
C THR A 84 -8.49 15.22 18.35
N GLN A 85 -7.56 15.46 19.30
CA GLN A 85 -6.51 16.48 19.20
C GLN A 85 -5.14 15.89 18.80
N GLY A 86 -5.14 14.63 18.38
CA GLY A 86 -3.99 13.83 18.01
C GLY A 86 -3.16 13.30 19.17
N ALA A 87 -2.52 12.16 18.93
CA ALA A 87 -1.76 11.42 19.93
C ALA A 87 -0.53 10.76 19.33
N ILE A 88 0.41 10.40 20.21
CA ILE A 88 1.64 9.70 19.87
C ILE A 88 1.40 8.19 19.92
N LEU A 89 1.74 7.51 18.82
CA LEU A 89 1.87 6.06 18.76
C LEU A 89 3.36 5.72 18.70
N GLU A 90 3.83 5.05 19.74
CA GLU A 90 5.24 4.72 19.92
C GLU A 90 5.66 3.56 19.03
N LYS A 91 6.92 3.61 18.59
CA LYS A 91 7.57 2.50 17.89
C LYS A 91 7.47 1.19 18.69
N GLY A 92 7.20 0.10 18.00
CA GLY A 92 7.19 -1.27 18.54
C GLY A 92 5.95 -1.66 19.34
N HIS A 93 4.93 -0.79 19.40
CA HIS A 93 3.70 -1.05 20.14
C HIS A 93 2.50 -1.24 19.21
N VAL A 94 1.52 -2.01 19.67
CA VAL A 94 0.30 -2.33 18.94
C VAL A 94 -0.84 -1.45 19.40
N TYR A 95 -1.54 -0.86 18.43
CA TYR A 95 -2.70 -0.01 18.67
C TYR A 95 -3.86 -0.46 17.79
N LEU A 96 -5.06 -0.52 18.34
CA LEU A 96 -6.29 -0.76 17.57
C LEU A 96 -7.13 0.51 17.53
N VAL A 97 -7.52 0.91 16.32
CA VAL A 97 -8.33 2.11 16.09
C VAL A 97 -9.62 1.71 15.39
N PRO A 98 -10.81 1.89 16.01
CA PRO A 98 -12.07 1.86 15.28
C PRO A 98 -12.04 2.94 14.19
N LEU A 99 -12.38 2.56 12.96
CA LEU A 99 -12.44 3.48 11.84
C LEU A 99 -13.77 4.25 11.85
N LEU A 100 -13.79 5.42 11.19
CA LEU A 100 -15.03 6.18 11.01
C LEU A 100 -16.00 5.46 10.08
N GLU A 101 -15.45 4.78 9.06
CA GLU A 101 -16.22 4.00 8.10
C GLU A 101 -16.71 2.66 8.67
N ARG A 102 -17.96 2.35 8.36
CA ARG A 102 -18.59 1.03 8.49
C ARG A 102 -19.15 0.61 7.15
N VAL A 103 -19.42 -0.67 6.97
CA VAL A 103 -19.95 -1.20 5.72
C VAL A 103 -21.20 -2.05 5.92
N THR A 104 -22.04 -2.09 4.90
CA THR A 104 -23.18 -2.99 4.74
C THR A 104 -23.15 -3.47 3.28
N LEU A 105 -22.27 -4.42 3.00
CA LEU A 105 -21.95 -4.80 1.63
C LEU A 105 -23.06 -5.65 1.00
N PRO A 106 -23.30 -5.51 -0.32
CA PRO A 106 -24.12 -6.48 -1.06
C PRO A 106 -23.58 -7.91 -0.96
N PRO A 107 -24.44 -8.95 -1.07
CA PRO A 107 -24.04 -10.34 -0.83
C PRO A 107 -22.89 -10.88 -1.70
N ASP A 108 -22.68 -10.32 -2.89
CA ASP A 108 -21.65 -10.73 -3.85
C ASP A 108 -20.40 -9.83 -3.84
N VAL A 109 -20.41 -8.76 -3.04
CA VAL A 109 -19.33 -7.79 -2.90
C VAL A 109 -18.51 -8.12 -1.66
N ARG A 110 -17.20 -8.28 -1.87
CA ARG A 110 -16.20 -8.45 -0.80
C ARG A 110 -15.14 -7.36 -0.88
N GLY A 111 -14.29 -7.26 0.14
CA GLY A 111 -13.23 -6.25 0.21
C GLY A 111 -11.84 -6.82 0.46
N LYS A 112 -10.83 -6.09 -0.01
CA LYS A 112 -9.43 -6.20 0.40
C LYS A 112 -8.91 -4.85 0.86
N ALA A 113 -8.06 -4.83 1.88
CA ALA A 113 -7.44 -3.63 2.41
C ALA A 113 -5.93 -3.64 2.16
N ASN A 114 -5.31 -2.47 2.05
CA ASN A 114 -3.86 -2.35 2.04
C ASN A 114 -3.45 -1.01 2.66
N PRO A 115 -2.25 -0.91 3.25
CA PRO A 115 -1.71 0.36 3.66
C PRO A 115 -1.62 1.32 2.46
N LYS A 116 -1.78 2.61 2.72
CA LYS A 116 -1.47 3.63 1.72
C LYS A 116 0.05 3.66 1.51
N SER A 117 0.47 4.00 0.30
CA SER A 117 1.89 4.06 -0.06
C SER A 117 2.69 5.05 0.81
N SER A 118 2.07 6.11 1.35
CA SER A 118 2.71 7.01 2.32
C SER A 118 2.92 6.38 3.71
N THR A 119 2.05 5.43 4.08
CA THR A 119 2.08 4.66 5.34
C THR A 119 3.18 3.61 5.29
N GLY A 120 3.24 2.85 4.19
CA GLY A 120 4.32 1.88 3.94
C GLY A 120 5.69 2.53 3.96
N ARG A 121 5.86 3.68 3.30
CA ARG A 121 7.13 4.44 3.31
C ARG A 121 7.58 4.97 4.68
N LEU A 122 6.74 4.88 5.72
CA LEU A 122 7.10 5.21 7.09
C LEU A 122 7.29 3.96 7.98
N ASP A 123 7.25 2.77 7.38
CA ASP A 123 7.34 1.49 8.08
C ASP A 123 6.25 1.34 9.15
N ILE A 124 5.04 1.80 8.84
CA ILE A 124 3.88 1.68 9.71
C ILE A 124 3.11 0.45 9.25
N PHE A 125 3.20 -0.62 10.02
CA PHE A 125 2.42 -1.83 9.78
C PHE A 125 0.97 -1.59 10.15
N THR A 126 0.06 -1.94 9.24
CA THR A 126 -1.37 -1.83 9.48
C THR A 126 -2.09 -3.07 9.02
N ARG A 127 -3.12 -3.49 9.77
CA ARG A 127 -4.04 -4.56 9.37
C ARG A 127 -5.47 -4.12 9.55
N LEU A 128 -6.28 -4.21 8.51
CA LEU A 128 -7.72 -4.05 8.63
C LEU A 128 -8.30 -5.30 9.30
N ILE A 129 -9.18 -5.10 10.26
CA ILE A 129 -9.86 -6.15 10.99
C ILE A 129 -11.38 -5.90 10.93
N THR A 130 -12.12 -6.98 10.73
CA THR A 130 -13.58 -7.03 10.77
C THR A 130 -14.04 -8.00 11.84
N ASP A 131 -15.28 -7.84 12.32
CA ASP A 131 -15.85 -8.79 13.27
C ASP A 131 -16.04 -10.16 12.62
N LEU A 132 -15.82 -11.22 13.41
CA LEU A 132 -16.08 -12.62 13.05
C LEU A 132 -15.35 -13.08 11.79
N ASN A 133 -14.15 -12.54 11.53
CA ASN A 133 -13.31 -12.91 10.40
C ASN A 133 -11.95 -13.46 10.84
N ALA A 134 -11.49 -14.49 10.13
CA ALA A 134 -10.21 -15.16 10.37
C ALA A 134 -9.03 -14.52 9.61
N GLY A 135 -9.31 -13.61 8.67
CA GLY A 135 -8.31 -12.95 7.84
C GLY A 135 -8.13 -11.48 8.20
N PHE A 136 -6.88 -11.03 8.26
CA PHE A 136 -6.56 -9.60 8.19
C PHE A 136 -6.72 -9.10 6.75
N ASP A 137 -6.99 -7.81 6.60
CA ASP A 137 -7.04 -7.10 5.32
C ASP A 137 -8.08 -7.65 4.32
N GLU A 138 -9.00 -8.47 4.79
CA GLU A 138 -10.11 -9.01 4.01
C GLU A 138 -11.45 -8.64 4.67
N ILE A 139 -12.42 -8.32 3.83
CA ILE A 139 -13.82 -8.14 4.23
C ILE A 139 -14.63 -9.23 3.53
N PRO A 140 -15.30 -10.14 4.27
CA PRO A 140 -16.13 -11.19 3.68
C PRO A 140 -17.24 -10.64 2.78
N ALA A 141 -17.68 -11.46 1.83
CA ALA A 141 -18.79 -11.08 0.95
C ALA A 141 -20.07 -10.83 1.76
N GLY A 142 -20.75 -9.72 1.52
CA GLY A 142 -21.96 -9.37 2.25
C GLY A 142 -21.77 -8.94 3.71
N TYR A 143 -20.52 -8.70 4.15
CA TYR A 143 -20.23 -8.27 5.52
C TYR A 143 -20.96 -6.97 5.88
N GLN A 144 -21.48 -6.93 7.11
CA GLN A 144 -22.17 -5.77 7.68
C GLN A 144 -21.60 -5.52 9.06
N GLY A 145 -20.97 -4.37 9.27
CA GLY A 145 -20.37 -4.09 10.56
C GLY A 145 -19.33 -2.98 10.55
N PRO A 146 -18.75 -2.69 11.73
CA PRO A 146 -17.67 -1.76 11.88
C PRO A 146 -16.38 -2.27 11.23
N LEU A 147 -15.42 -1.35 11.05
CA LEU A 147 -14.08 -1.65 10.61
C LEU A 147 -13.08 -1.17 11.67
N TYR A 148 -12.01 -1.93 11.86
CA TYR A 148 -10.94 -1.57 12.79
C TYR A 148 -9.60 -1.63 12.08
N LEU A 149 -8.67 -0.79 12.49
CA LEU A 149 -7.30 -0.78 11.98
C LEU A 149 -6.33 -1.03 13.13
N GLU A 150 -5.62 -2.15 13.06
CA GLU A 150 -4.42 -2.35 13.86
C GLU A 150 -3.28 -1.54 13.25
N ILE A 151 -2.50 -0.86 14.10
CA ILE A 151 -1.39 0.02 13.72
C ILE A 151 -0.19 -0.32 14.60
N VAL A 152 0.95 -0.59 13.96
CA VAL A 152 2.24 -0.85 14.61
C VAL A 152 3.32 -0.02 13.92
N PRO A 153 3.73 1.12 14.48
CA PRO A 153 4.88 1.88 13.97
C PRO A 153 6.17 1.07 14.20
N ARG A 154 6.97 0.81 13.16
CA ARG A 154 8.18 -0.01 13.29
C ARG A 154 9.48 0.77 13.20
N SER A 155 9.59 1.76 12.33
CA SER A 155 10.81 2.57 12.21
C SER A 155 10.75 3.86 13.03
N PHE A 156 9.61 4.55 13.02
CA PHE A 156 9.45 5.89 13.60
C PHE A 156 8.30 5.92 14.61
N THR A 157 8.46 6.67 15.69
CA THR A 157 7.32 7.13 16.51
C THR A 157 6.51 8.14 15.70
N ILE A 158 5.18 8.01 15.71
CA ILE A 158 4.29 8.82 14.86
C ILE A 158 3.27 9.58 15.70
N ARG A 159 2.85 10.76 15.22
CA ARG A 159 1.65 11.44 15.71
C ARG A 159 0.52 11.26 14.71
N VAL A 160 -0.62 10.75 15.17
CA VAL A 160 -1.85 10.58 14.37
C VAL A 160 -2.99 11.36 14.99
N GLN A 161 -4.06 11.58 14.24
CA GLN A 161 -5.29 12.22 14.72
C GLN A 161 -6.51 11.68 13.96
N THR A 162 -7.70 11.88 14.53
CA THR A 162 -8.98 11.53 13.89
C THR A 162 -9.04 12.04 12.46
N GLY A 163 -9.59 11.22 11.56
CA GLY A 163 -9.78 11.58 10.16
C GLY A 163 -8.59 11.31 9.23
N LEU A 164 -7.39 11.03 9.77
CA LEU A 164 -6.27 10.62 8.92
C LEU A 164 -6.53 9.25 8.30
N ALA A 165 -6.11 9.06 7.05
CA ALA A 165 -6.18 7.78 6.38
C ALA A 165 -4.79 7.14 6.29
N LEU A 166 -4.64 5.95 6.87
CA LEU A 166 -3.42 5.14 6.80
C LEU A 166 -3.60 3.90 5.91
N ASN A 167 -4.85 3.47 5.70
CA ASN A 167 -5.24 2.28 4.97
C ASN A 167 -6.35 2.62 3.95
N GLN A 168 -6.57 1.73 2.99
CA GLN A 168 -7.52 1.92 1.89
C GLN A 168 -8.19 0.59 1.54
N LEU A 169 -9.47 0.66 1.21
CA LEU A 169 -10.33 -0.48 0.89
C LEU A 169 -10.60 -0.56 -0.61
N ARG A 170 -10.40 -1.73 -1.20
CA ARG A 170 -10.78 -2.08 -2.58
C ARG A 170 -11.90 -3.12 -2.54
N LEU A 171 -13.03 -2.80 -3.17
CA LEU A 171 -14.18 -3.69 -3.28
C LEU A 171 -14.21 -4.42 -4.61
N LEU A 172 -14.70 -5.65 -4.62
CA LEU A 172 -14.70 -6.51 -5.80
C LEU A 172 -15.81 -7.55 -5.80
N THR A 173 -16.21 -7.99 -7.00
CA THR A 173 -17.11 -9.12 -7.24
C THR A 173 -16.42 -10.22 -8.04
N GLY A 174 -16.77 -11.48 -7.76
CA GLY A 174 -16.23 -12.65 -8.48
C GLY A 174 -14.70 -12.76 -8.40
N ARG A 175 -14.05 -13.22 -9.48
CA ARG A 175 -12.58 -13.41 -9.53
C ARG A 175 -11.96 -12.46 -10.57
N PRO A 176 -11.35 -11.34 -10.16
CA PRO A 176 -10.86 -10.33 -11.10
C PRO A 176 -9.45 -10.62 -11.65
N ALA A 177 -8.73 -11.60 -11.09
CA ALA A 177 -7.34 -11.89 -11.42
C ALA A 177 -7.11 -12.19 -12.92
N VAL A 178 -6.05 -11.61 -13.47
CA VAL A 178 -5.61 -11.82 -14.86
C VAL A 178 -4.62 -12.98 -14.90
N SER A 179 -4.94 -14.04 -15.64
CA SER A 179 -4.04 -15.19 -15.83
C SER A 179 -2.74 -14.82 -16.54
N ASP A 180 -1.67 -15.58 -16.35
CA ASP A 180 -0.35 -15.35 -16.95
C ASP A 180 -0.35 -15.31 -18.49
N SER A 181 -1.11 -16.20 -19.14
CA SER A 181 -1.28 -16.18 -20.60
C SER A 181 -1.89 -14.85 -21.06
N ARG A 182 -2.87 -14.34 -20.32
CA ARG A 182 -3.51 -13.06 -20.58
C ARG A 182 -2.62 -11.87 -20.24
N LEU A 183 -1.79 -11.95 -19.20
CA LEU A 183 -0.77 -10.94 -18.88
C LEU A 183 0.21 -10.77 -20.04
N ARG A 184 0.69 -11.88 -20.63
CA ARG A 184 1.57 -11.83 -21.81
C ARG A 184 0.89 -11.17 -23.02
N VAL A 185 -0.38 -11.49 -23.27
CA VAL A 185 -1.18 -10.83 -24.33
C VAL A 185 -1.32 -9.34 -24.05
N LEU A 186 -1.68 -8.98 -22.82
CA LEU A 186 -1.89 -7.60 -22.39
C LEU A 186 -0.59 -6.79 -22.49
N HIS A 187 0.55 -7.36 -22.13
CA HIS A 187 1.84 -6.71 -22.30
C HIS A 187 2.15 -6.42 -23.77
N ARG A 188 1.86 -7.34 -24.70
CA ARG A 188 2.07 -7.10 -26.13
C ARG A 188 1.25 -5.93 -26.66
N SER A 189 -0.02 -5.80 -26.24
CA SER A 189 -0.94 -4.77 -26.73
C SER A 189 -0.82 -3.44 -26.00
N ALA A 190 -0.68 -3.44 -24.66
CA ALA A 190 -0.78 -2.26 -23.82
C ALA A 190 0.57 -1.77 -23.26
N LYS A 191 1.64 -2.56 -23.43
CA LYS A 191 3.02 -2.30 -22.96
C LYS A 191 3.05 -2.06 -21.44
N LEU A 192 3.01 -3.15 -20.67
CA LEU A 192 2.90 -3.08 -19.20
C LEU A 192 4.22 -2.77 -18.50
N LEU A 193 5.36 -3.14 -19.11
CA LEU A 193 6.69 -3.00 -18.52
C LEU A 193 7.60 -2.24 -19.48
N TYR A 194 8.37 -1.31 -18.94
CA TYR A 194 9.35 -0.51 -19.66
C TYR A 194 10.72 -0.60 -18.98
N HIS A 195 11.79 -0.49 -19.77
CA HIS A 195 13.15 -0.39 -19.25
C HIS A 195 13.30 0.90 -18.42
N ASN A 196 14.21 0.91 -17.45
CA ASN A 196 14.58 2.12 -16.72
C ASN A 196 16.02 2.51 -17.05
N ASP A 197 16.30 2.68 -18.34
CA ASP A 197 17.62 3.03 -18.84
C ASP A 197 17.91 4.54 -18.63
N ASP A 198 19.19 4.92 -18.74
CA ASP A 198 19.71 6.26 -18.45
C ASP A 198 19.13 7.40 -19.32
N ASP A 199 18.52 7.08 -20.46
CA ASP A 199 17.83 8.05 -21.30
C ASP A 199 16.33 8.09 -20.96
N PRO A 200 15.84 9.15 -20.30
CA PRO A 200 14.41 9.30 -19.97
C PRO A 200 13.51 9.37 -21.21
N ALA A 201 14.06 9.68 -22.39
CA ALA A 201 13.35 9.63 -23.66
C ALA A 201 13.20 8.19 -24.19
N ASP A 202 14.01 7.26 -23.69
CA ASP A 202 13.90 5.85 -24.03
C ASP A 202 12.77 5.20 -23.21
N SER A 203 11.58 5.17 -23.83
CA SER A 203 10.41 4.45 -23.32
C SER A 203 10.22 3.13 -24.06
N ARG A 204 11.31 2.38 -24.28
CA ARG A 204 11.25 1.02 -24.83
C ARG A 204 10.53 0.07 -23.87
N PRO A 205 9.45 -0.60 -24.32
CA PRO A 205 8.84 -1.68 -23.56
C PRO A 205 9.76 -2.90 -23.54
N LEU A 206 9.70 -3.69 -22.47
CA LEU A 206 10.42 -4.96 -22.40
C LEU A 206 9.98 -5.88 -23.56
N ALA A 207 10.90 -6.67 -24.10
CA ALA A 207 10.56 -7.66 -25.11
C ALA A 207 9.85 -8.85 -24.45
N ALA A 208 8.99 -9.54 -25.21
CA ALA A 208 8.19 -10.66 -24.69
C ALA A 208 9.02 -11.80 -24.02
N PRO A 209 10.23 -12.15 -24.49
CA PRO A 209 11.09 -13.14 -23.82
C PRO A 209 11.59 -12.70 -22.44
N ASP A 210 11.73 -11.40 -22.22
CA ASP A 210 12.24 -10.83 -20.96
C ASP A 210 11.14 -10.67 -19.91
N VAL A 211 9.87 -10.80 -20.31
CA VAL A 211 8.72 -10.76 -19.41
C VAL A 211 8.55 -12.10 -18.71
N ARG A 212 8.82 -12.10 -17.40
CA ARG A 212 8.58 -13.23 -16.51
C ARG A 212 7.21 -13.09 -15.84
N VAL A 213 6.43 -14.18 -15.86
CA VAL A 213 5.14 -14.27 -15.17
C VAL A 213 5.02 -15.59 -14.42
N ASP A 214 4.49 -15.51 -13.20
CA ASP A 214 4.02 -16.64 -12.39
C ASP A 214 2.99 -16.10 -11.39
N HIS A 215 1.71 -16.23 -11.75
CA HIS A 215 0.60 -15.62 -11.01
C HIS A 215 0.86 -14.13 -10.74
N GLY A 216 1.24 -13.38 -11.77
CA GLY A 216 1.69 -11.98 -11.68
C GLY A 216 2.94 -11.69 -12.52
N LEU A 217 3.23 -10.41 -12.77
CA LEU A 217 4.42 -9.95 -13.48
C LEU A 217 5.58 -9.78 -12.51
N PHE A 218 6.71 -10.45 -12.76
CA PHE A 218 7.90 -10.25 -11.95
C PHE A 218 8.62 -8.96 -12.29
N LEU A 219 9.16 -8.33 -11.25
CA LEU A 219 10.03 -7.18 -11.33
C LEU A 219 11.34 -7.44 -10.60
N ARG A 220 12.37 -6.73 -11.04
CA ARG A 220 13.72 -6.78 -10.51
C ARG A 220 14.02 -5.57 -9.65
N ILE A 221 15.04 -5.66 -8.81
CA ILE A 221 15.55 -4.55 -8.01
C ILE A 221 16.55 -3.70 -8.81
N ASP A 222 16.51 -2.38 -8.65
CA ASP A 222 17.48 -1.43 -9.20
C ASP A 222 18.50 -1.05 -8.12
N LEU A 223 19.77 -1.40 -8.33
CA LEU A 223 20.89 -0.96 -7.47
C LEU A 223 21.94 -0.16 -8.24
N ARG A 224 21.55 0.41 -9.40
CA ARG A 224 22.37 1.33 -10.19
C ARG A 224 21.95 2.78 -9.98
N GLY A 225 20.72 3.00 -9.52
CA GLY A 225 20.16 4.32 -9.30
C GLY A 225 19.60 4.92 -10.60
N SER A 226 18.68 5.86 -10.47
CA SER A 226 18.11 6.56 -11.63
C SER A 226 17.91 8.05 -11.34
N GLY A 227 17.99 8.90 -12.37
CA GLY A 227 17.76 10.35 -12.24
C GLY A 227 19.03 11.22 -12.11
N THR A 228 18.89 12.40 -11.50
CA THR A 228 19.95 13.43 -11.38
C THR A 228 21.01 13.09 -10.33
N ASP A 229 20.62 12.44 -9.22
CA ASP A 229 21.53 11.93 -8.19
C ASP A 229 21.83 10.45 -8.42
N ARG A 230 22.57 10.19 -9.50
CA ARG A 230 22.92 8.85 -10.04
C ARG A 230 23.64 7.89 -9.08
N GLU A 231 23.90 8.34 -7.86
CA GLU A 231 24.57 7.54 -6.84
C GLU A 231 23.61 6.99 -5.80
N ILE A 232 22.42 7.56 -5.57
CA ILE A 232 21.53 7.05 -4.51
C ILE A 232 20.66 5.92 -5.07
N VAL A 233 20.74 4.75 -4.43
CA VAL A 233 20.01 3.53 -4.81
C VAL A 233 18.89 3.18 -3.83
N GLY A 234 18.84 3.86 -2.70
CA GLY A 234 17.85 3.62 -1.66
C GLY A 234 18.01 4.51 -0.45
N TYR A 235 17.15 4.29 0.53
CA TYR A 235 17.23 4.92 1.85
C TYR A 235 17.05 3.88 2.94
N ARG A 236 17.86 3.97 4.00
CA ARG A 236 17.66 3.21 5.24
C ARG A 236 17.05 4.12 6.30
N ALA A 237 16.05 3.64 7.02
CA ALA A 237 15.49 4.39 8.14
C ALA A 237 16.51 4.53 9.28
N LYS A 238 16.63 5.71 9.87
CA LYS A 238 17.43 5.89 11.08
C LYS A 238 16.78 5.19 12.28
N LYS A 239 17.61 4.62 13.15
CA LYS A 239 17.13 3.93 14.36
C LYS A 239 16.47 4.87 15.37
N ASN A 240 17.01 6.09 15.46
CA ASN A 240 16.59 7.14 16.37
C ASN A 240 16.28 8.40 15.56
N SER A 241 15.09 8.95 15.74
CA SER A 241 14.63 10.19 15.11
C SER A 241 13.61 10.88 16.01
N HIS A 242 13.21 12.10 15.64
CA HIS A 242 12.04 12.75 16.23
C HIS A 242 10.73 12.08 15.77
N VAL A 243 9.61 12.58 16.28
CA VAL A 243 8.26 12.12 15.92
C VAL A 243 7.87 12.64 14.53
N VAL A 244 7.26 11.77 13.71
CA VAL A 244 6.64 12.17 12.44
C VAL A 244 5.14 12.43 12.65
N ASP A 245 4.70 13.68 12.53
CA ASP A 245 3.30 14.06 12.53
C ASP A 245 2.68 13.83 11.16
N LEU A 246 1.77 12.85 11.08
CA LEU A 246 1.17 12.41 9.83
C LEU A 246 0.16 13.43 9.26
N SER A 247 -0.16 14.49 10.01
CA SER A 247 -0.94 15.61 9.48
C SER A 247 -0.11 16.60 8.65
N ARG A 248 1.23 16.54 8.72
CA ARG A 248 2.14 17.50 8.09
C ARG A 248 2.79 16.94 6.83
N THR A 249 2.51 17.55 5.68
CA THR A 249 3.12 17.18 4.38
C THR A 249 4.32 18.11 4.09
N GLY A 250 5.42 17.56 3.54
CA GLY A 250 6.61 18.33 3.14
C GLY A 250 7.30 19.11 4.27
N HIS A 251 7.18 18.65 5.52
CA HIS A 251 7.59 19.39 6.69
C HIS A 251 9.01 19.04 7.17
N TYR A 252 9.31 17.74 7.20
CA TYR A 252 10.51 17.19 7.83
C TYR A 252 11.67 17.10 6.85
N SER A 253 12.88 17.48 7.28
CA SER A 253 14.09 17.20 6.48
C SER A 253 14.25 15.69 6.36
N ALA A 254 14.36 15.17 5.13
CA ALA A 254 14.54 13.73 4.91
C ALA A 254 15.75 13.17 5.65
N LEU A 255 16.86 13.92 5.68
CA LEU A 255 18.13 13.50 6.30
C LEU A 255 18.06 13.39 7.83
N ASP A 256 17.04 13.94 8.49
CA ASP A 256 16.84 13.77 9.94
C ASP A 256 16.30 12.37 10.27
N PHE A 257 15.70 11.68 9.29
CA PHE A 257 14.99 10.40 9.48
C PHE A 257 15.57 9.27 8.63
N TRP A 258 16.28 9.60 7.55
CA TRP A 258 16.76 8.64 6.57
C TRP A 258 18.26 8.78 6.32
N GLU A 259 18.89 7.65 6.04
CA GLU A 259 20.27 7.54 5.58
C GLU A 259 20.25 7.19 4.08
N PRO A 260 20.80 8.05 3.19
CA PRO A 260 20.92 7.70 1.78
C PRO A 260 21.89 6.53 1.61
N ILE A 261 21.50 5.59 0.75
CA ILE A 261 22.32 4.44 0.37
C ILE A 261 22.92 4.74 -0.99
N TYR A 262 24.24 4.85 -1.03
CA TYR A 262 24.98 5.11 -2.26
C TYR A 262 25.33 3.80 -2.97
N ARG A 263 25.34 3.88 -4.30
CA ARG A 263 25.70 2.81 -5.22
C ARG A 263 27.09 2.28 -4.91
N GLN A 264 27.19 0.95 -4.81
CA GLN A 264 28.47 0.26 -4.67
C GLN A 264 29.04 -0.12 -6.05
N SER A 265 30.36 -0.28 -6.13
CA SER A 265 31.07 -0.60 -7.39
C SER A 265 30.65 -1.92 -8.01
N ASN A 266 30.25 -2.90 -7.20
CA ASN A 266 29.74 -4.20 -7.63
C ASN A 266 28.20 -4.24 -7.81
N ASN A 267 27.51 -3.11 -7.60
CA ASN A 267 26.04 -2.99 -7.62
C ASN A 267 25.32 -4.03 -6.73
N THR A 268 25.86 -4.26 -5.52
CA THR A 268 25.20 -5.07 -4.48
C THR A 268 24.78 -4.23 -3.29
N LEU A 269 23.85 -4.75 -2.50
CA LEU A 269 23.46 -4.17 -1.21
C LEU A 269 23.25 -5.30 -0.20
N LEU A 270 23.90 -5.19 0.95
CA LEU A 270 23.64 -6.06 2.10
C LEU A 270 22.47 -5.47 2.89
N LEU A 271 21.39 -6.24 3.01
CA LEU A 271 20.24 -5.88 3.84
C LEU A 271 20.43 -6.48 5.23
N GLU A 272 20.45 -5.62 6.24
CA GLU A 272 20.64 -6.00 7.63
C GLU A 272 19.28 -6.38 8.26
N PRO A 273 19.23 -7.43 9.09
CA PRO A 273 18.03 -7.86 9.80
C PRO A 273 17.34 -6.71 10.53
N GLU A 274 16.01 -6.65 10.42
CA GLU A 274 15.15 -5.70 11.12
C GLU A 274 15.39 -4.21 10.81
N GLU A 275 16.27 -3.90 9.84
CA GLU A 275 16.39 -2.56 9.26
C GLU A 275 15.35 -2.36 8.16
N PHE A 276 14.92 -1.11 7.98
CA PHE A 276 13.93 -0.75 6.97
C PHE A 276 14.55 0.01 5.81
N TYR A 277 14.25 -0.42 4.60
CA TYR A 277 14.78 0.10 3.35
C TYR A 277 13.67 0.56 2.42
N ILE A 278 13.87 1.72 1.80
CA ILE A 278 13.12 2.16 0.62
C ILE A 278 14.02 1.97 -0.59
N LEU A 279 13.63 1.08 -1.49
CA LEU A 279 14.32 0.78 -2.75
C LEU A 279 13.40 1.03 -3.95
N ALA A 280 13.86 0.78 -5.17
CA ALA A 280 13.06 0.92 -6.37
C ALA A 280 13.25 -0.26 -7.34
N SER A 281 12.24 -0.51 -8.16
CA SER A 281 12.28 -1.57 -9.18
C SER A 281 13.13 -1.20 -10.38
N HIS A 282 13.76 -2.16 -11.03
CA HIS A 282 14.48 -1.94 -12.29
C HIS A 282 13.53 -1.65 -13.44
N GLU A 283 12.34 -2.23 -13.46
CA GLU A 283 11.33 -1.93 -14.47
C GLU A 283 10.43 -0.77 -14.04
N ARG A 284 9.93 -0.03 -15.03
CA ARG A 284 8.78 0.85 -14.86
C ARG A 284 7.50 0.11 -15.26
N ILE A 285 6.45 0.21 -14.46
CA ILE A 285 5.14 -0.40 -14.76
C ILE A 285 4.13 0.59 -15.31
N LYS A 286 3.17 0.09 -16.07
CA LYS A 286 1.98 0.82 -16.50
C LYS A 286 0.73 -0.02 -16.24
N VAL A 287 -0.23 0.56 -15.53
CA VAL A 287 -1.54 -0.02 -15.24
C VAL A 287 -2.59 0.60 -16.17
N PRO A 288 -3.10 -0.13 -17.19
CA PRO A 288 -4.10 0.42 -18.10
C PRO A 288 -5.45 0.66 -17.42
N ALA A 289 -6.26 1.58 -17.93
CA ALA A 289 -7.53 2.01 -17.34
C ALA A 289 -8.54 0.89 -17.00
N GLY A 290 -8.53 -0.22 -17.74
CA GLY A 290 -9.40 -1.37 -17.49
C GLY A 290 -8.89 -2.36 -16.44
N TYR A 291 -7.83 -2.00 -15.72
CA TYR A 291 -7.15 -2.85 -14.76
C TYR A 291 -6.75 -2.06 -13.53
N ALA A 292 -6.76 -2.73 -12.38
CA ALA A 292 -6.01 -2.33 -11.21
C ALA A 292 -4.86 -3.32 -11.02
N ALA A 293 -3.91 -2.99 -10.15
CA ALA A 293 -2.86 -3.92 -9.78
C ALA A 293 -2.56 -3.89 -8.29
N GLU A 294 -1.83 -4.91 -7.84
CA GLU A 294 -1.42 -5.12 -6.46
C GLU A 294 0.01 -5.66 -6.44
N MET A 295 0.87 -5.05 -5.61
CA MET A 295 2.20 -5.59 -5.34
C MET A 295 2.09 -6.78 -4.38
N VAL A 296 2.73 -7.90 -4.71
CA VAL A 296 2.73 -9.11 -3.87
C VAL A 296 4.17 -9.57 -3.67
N ALA A 297 4.47 -9.99 -2.44
CA ALA A 297 5.76 -10.58 -2.09
C ALA A 297 6.03 -11.85 -2.92
N TYR A 298 7.28 -12.06 -3.29
CA TYR A 298 7.71 -13.32 -3.88
C TYR A 298 8.22 -14.27 -2.78
N GLU A 299 7.30 -14.92 -2.09
CA GLU A 299 7.59 -15.75 -0.90
C GLU A 299 8.39 -17.02 -1.23
N ALA A 300 8.26 -17.57 -2.44
CA ALA A 300 8.82 -18.87 -2.81
C ALA A 300 10.36 -18.92 -2.96
N ALA A 301 11.05 -17.77 -2.99
CA ALA A 301 12.52 -17.73 -3.08
C ALA A 301 13.22 -17.06 -1.90
N PHE A 302 12.47 -16.43 -0.99
CA PHE A 302 13.04 -15.58 0.05
C PHE A 302 12.40 -15.90 1.41
N GLY A 303 12.79 -17.02 2.00
CA GLY A 303 12.28 -17.42 3.32
C GLY A 303 12.50 -16.37 4.43
N GLU A 304 13.46 -15.47 4.24
CA GLU A 304 13.93 -14.50 5.24
C GLU A 304 13.61 -13.04 4.89
N LEU A 305 13.11 -12.77 3.68
CA LEU A 305 12.86 -11.41 3.18
C LEU A 305 11.38 -11.24 2.86
N ARG A 306 10.69 -10.41 3.65
CA ARG A 306 9.31 -10.03 3.39
C ARG A 306 9.28 -8.63 2.79
N THR A 307 8.57 -8.45 1.68
CA THR A 307 8.11 -7.10 1.30
C THR A 307 6.92 -6.79 2.19
N HIS A 308 7.13 -5.94 3.20
CA HIS A 308 6.20 -5.79 4.31
C HIS A 308 4.93 -4.99 3.98
N TYR A 309 4.88 -4.35 2.80
CA TYR A 309 3.86 -3.36 2.48
C TYR A 309 3.37 -3.51 1.03
N ALA A 310 2.79 -4.67 0.73
CA ALA A 310 1.96 -4.84 -0.47
C ALA A 310 0.99 -3.66 -0.62
N GLY A 311 0.90 -3.11 -1.83
CA GLY A 311 0.18 -1.87 -2.09
C GLY A 311 -0.64 -1.95 -3.37
N PHE A 312 -1.75 -1.23 -3.38
CA PHE A 312 -2.58 -1.08 -4.57
C PHE A 312 -1.96 -0.09 -5.57
N PHE A 313 -2.02 -0.45 -6.84
CA PHE A 313 -1.89 0.47 -7.95
C PHE A 313 -3.25 0.68 -8.59
N ASP A 314 -3.58 1.94 -8.82
CA ASP A 314 -4.85 2.32 -9.43
C ASP A 314 -4.79 2.30 -10.97
N PRO A 315 -5.95 2.14 -11.63
CA PRO A 315 -6.07 2.34 -13.06
C PRO A 315 -5.46 3.67 -13.51
N GLY A 316 -4.54 3.62 -14.48
CA GLY A 316 -3.82 4.80 -14.98
C GLY A 316 -2.43 5.00 -14.37
N PHE A 317 -2.03 4.23 -13.35
CA PHE A 317 -0.67 4.32 -12.80
C PHE A 317 0.39 4.11 -13.90
N GLY A 318 1.31 5.07 -14.08
CA GLY A 318 2.32 5.04 -15.14
C GLY A 318 1.80 5.24 -16.57
N ALA A 319 0.53 5.61 -16.76
CA ALA A 319 -0.09 5.80 -18.07
C ALA A 319 0.04 7.22 -18.64
N GLY A 320 0.71 8.14 -17.95
CA GLY A 320 0.79 9.56 -18.33
C GLY A 320 1.28 9.85 -19.76
N ASP A 321 0.86 11.00 -20.27
CA ASP A 321 1.13 11.43 -21.65
C ASP A 321 2.53 12.01 -21.87
N GLY A 322 3.30 12.18 -20.79
CA GLY A 322 4.68 12.65 -20.86
C GLY A 322 5.60 11.73 -21.69
N PRO A 323 6.82 12.21 -22.00
CA PRO A 323 7.81 11.46 -22.78
C PRO A 323 8.23 10.17 -22.07
N ARG A 324 8.23 10.17 -20.74
CA ARG A 324 8.52 9.00 -19.90
C ARG A 324 7.26 8.14 -19.72
N LYS A 325 7.29 6.91 -20.24
CA LYS A 325 6.21 5.91 -20.10
C LYS A 325 6.43 4.98 -18.90
N GLY A 326 5.36 4.61 -18.21
CA GLY A 326 5.45 3.82 -16.99
C GLY A 326 6.03 4.61 -15.80
N THR A 327 5.97 4.01 -14.62
CA THR A 327 6.51 4.56 -13.38
C THR A 327 7.24 3.47 -12.61
N GLN A 328 8.38 3.82 -12.02
CA GLN A 328 9.16 2.90 -11.19
C GLN A 328 8.34 2.55 -9.94
N VAL A 329 8.42 1.31 -9.48
CA VAL A 329 7.76 0.89 -8.24
C VAL A 329 8.73 1.14 -7.10
N VAL A 330 8.30 1.93 -6.12
CA VAL A 330 9.02 2.06 -4.85
C VAL A 330 8.69 0.86 -3.98
N LEU A 331 9.71 0.32 -3.32
CA LEU A 331 9.66 -0.91 -2.55
C LEU A 331 10.02 -0.66 -1.11
N GLU A 332 9.18 -1.12 -0.21
CA GLU A 332 9.43 -1.17 1.21
C GLU A 332 9.94 -2.56 1.62
N VAL A 333 11.22 -2.63 2.01
CA VAL A 333 11.94 -3.88 2.25
C VAL A 333 12.45 -3.93 3.69
N ARG A 334 12.20 -5.04 4.37
CA ARG A 334 12.78 -5.33 5.68
C ARG A 334 13.05 -6.84 5.77
N PRO A 335 14.31 -7.28 5.88
CA PRO A 335 14.66 -8.67 6.15
C PRO A 335 14.44 -8.98 7.64
N HIS A 336 14.23 -10.25 7.97
CA HIS A 336 13.91 -10.68 9.34
C HIS A 336 15.07 -11.30 10.10
N ASP A 337 15.53 -12.46 9.65
CA ASP A 337 16.30 -13.36 10.52
C ASP A 337 17.81 -13.26 10.31
N VAL A 338 18.27 -13.11 9.06
CA VAL A 338 19.70 -13.07 8.71
C VAL A 338 19.99 -11.99 7.67
N PRO A 339 21.25 -11.50 7.61
CA PRO A 339 21.66 -10.57 6.56
C PRO A 339 21.46 -11.16 5.17
N PHE A 340 20.91 -10.37 4.25
CA PHE A 340 20.57 -10.82 2.91
C PHE A 340 21.25 -9.96 1.85
N LEU A 341 22.16 -10.55 1.08
CA LEU A 341 22.87 -9.85 0.00
C LEU A 341 22.02 -9.88 -1.28
N ILE A 342 21.73 -8.71 -1.82
CA ILE A 342 21.04 -8.54 -3.11
C ILE A 342 21.95 -7.92 -4.15
N HIS A 343 21.68 -8.22 -5.42
CA HIS A 343 22.40 -7.64 -6.56
C HIS A 343 21.44 -6.95 -7.53
N ASP A 344 21.96 -5.98 -8.29
CA ASP A 344 21.21 -5.31 -9.36
C ASP A 344 20.59 -6.32 -10.32
N GLY A 345 19.34 -6.09 -10.71
CA GLY A 345 18.62 -6.97 -11.62
C GLY A 345 18.16 -8.31 -11.00
N GLN A 346 18.30 -8.52 -9.70
CA GLN A 346 17.71 -9.67 -9.03
C GLN A 346 16.18 -9.60 -9.07
N THR A 347 15.51 -10.69 -9.45
CA THR A 347 14.04 -10.79 -9.37
C THR A 347 13.63 -10.71 -7.90
N PHE A 348 12.72 -9.81 -7.56
CA PHE A 348 12.52 -9.42 -6.16
C PHE A 348 11.06 -9.47 -5.70
N PHE A 349 10.11 -9.07 -6.55
CA PHE A 349 8.69 -9.06 -6.22
C PHE A 349 7.85 -9.25 -7.49
N LYS A 350 6.53 -9.38 -7.32
CA LYS A 350 5.60 -9.44 -8.45
C LYS A 350 4.45 -8.46 -8.31
N VAL A 351 3.87 -8.09 -9.44
CA VAL A 351 2.67 -7.26 -9.54
C VAL A 351 1.56 -8.06 -10.18
N VAL A 352 0.47 -8.27 -9.44
CA VAL A 352 -0.72 -8.96 -9.92
C VAL A 352 -1.66 -7.93 -10.55
N TYR A 353 -2.20 -8.24 -11.73
CA TYR A 353 -3.21 -7.40 -12.37
C TYR A 353 -4.58 -8.01 -12.18
N GLU A 354 -5.55 -7.15 -11.93
CA GLU A 354 -6.94 -7.48 -11.74
C GLU A 354 -7.80 -6.62 -12.67
N HIS A 355 -8.85 -7.22 -13.21
CA HIS A 355 -9.79 -6.52 -14.08
C HIS A 355 -10.68 -5.57 -13.30
N MET A 356 -10.84 -4.34 -13.80
CA MET A 356 -11.91 -3.47 -13.36
C MET A 356 -13.26 -4.01 -13.82
N LEU A 357 -14.30 -3.79 -13.03
CA LEU A 357 -15.68 -4.10 -13.39
C LEU A 357 -16.14 -3.18 -14.53
N ASP A 358 -15.93 -1.88 -14.35
CA ASP A 358 -16.05 -0.83 -15.36
C ASP A 358 -14.88 0.15 -15.28
N LEU A 359 -14.70 0.95 -16.32
CA LEU A 359 -13.68 2.01 -16.32
C LEU A 359 -14.02 3.07 -15.24
N PRO A 360 -13.05 3.55 -14.46
CA PRO A 360 -13.27 4.66 -13.56
C PRO A 360 -13.45 5.97 -14.32
N GLU A 361 -14.20 6.90 -13.73
CA GLU A 361 -14.35 8.27 -14.25
C GLU A 361 -13.01 9.01 -14.23
N ARG A 362 -12.21 8.78 -13.18
CA ARG A 362 -10.90 9.40 -12.99
C ARG A 362 -9.81 8.34 -13.06
N LEU A 363 -8.74 8.66 -13.80
CA LEU A 363 -7.53 7.84 -13.82
C LEU A 363 -6.48 8.40 -12.86
N TYR A 364 -5.65 7.50 -12.34
CA TYR A 364 -4.52 7.87 -11.51
C TYR A 364 -3.52 8.72 -12.30
N GLY A 365 -3.10 9.85 -11.73
CA GLY A 365 -2.16 10.76 -12.35
C GLY A 365 -2.22 12.18 -11.81
N ALA A 366 -1.51 13.10 -12.48
CA ALA A 366 -1.40 14.49 -12.05
C ALA A 366 -2.76 15.20 -11.86
N SER A 367 -3.78 14.82 -12.66
CA SER A 367 -5.13 15.38 -12.59
C SER A 367 -5.87 15.10 -11.29
N ILE A 368 -5.43 14.14 -10.47
CA ILE A 368 -6.04 13.82 -9.16
C ILE A 368 -5.11 14.15 -7.97
N GLY A 369 -4.04 14.94 -8.18
CA GLY A 369 -3.12 15.32 -7.11
C GLY A 369 -2.25 14.18 -6.58
N SER A 370 -2.04 13.13 -7.38
CA SER A 370 -1.24 11.96 -7.01
C SER A 370 0.17 12.36 -6.58
N SER A 371 0.54 12.07 -5.33
CA SER A 371 1.86 12.40 -4.78
C SER A 371 3.02 11.66 -5.44
N TYR A 372 2.76 10.59 -6.22
CA TYR A 372 3.76 9.63 -6.70
C TYR A 372 3.73 9.36 -8.22
N HIS A 373 3.02 10.17 -9.00
CA HIS A 373 2.98 10.00 -10.45
C HIS A 373 4.35 10.33 -11.08
N GLN A 374 4.87 9.43 -11.93
CA GLN A 374 6.14 9.60 -12.66
C GLN A 374 7.39 9.84 -11.80
N GLN A 375 7.35 9.45 -10.53
CA GLN A 375 8.49 9.55 -9.63
C GLN A 375 9.31 8.25 -9.63
N GLY A 376 10.63 8.38 -9.43
CA GLY A 376 11.54 7.26 -9.18
C GLY A 376 11.57 6.91 -7.70
N LEU A 377 12.76 6.61 -7.18
CA LEU A 377 12.99 6.45 -5.75
C LEU A 377 12.50 7.69 -4.98
N THR A 378 11.55 7.53 -4.06
CA THR A 378 10.94 8.66 -3.33
C THR A 378 10.47 8.23 -1.95
N LEU A 379 10.68 9.09 -0.96
CA LEU A 379 10.24 8.90 0.42
C LEU A 379 8.76 9.29 0.63
N SER A 380 8.26 9.12 1.86
CA SER A 380 6.89 9.52 2.20
C SER A 380 6.67 11.02 1.99
N LYS A 381 5.42 11.41 1.69
CA LYS A 381 5.02 12.81 1.41
C LYS A 381 5.32 13.81 2.54
N HIS A 382 5.63 13.31 3.74
CA HIS A 382 5.91 14.10 4.93
C HIS A 382 7.31 14.74 4.91
N PHE A 383 8.22 14.24 4.07
CA PHE A 383 9.59 14.71 3.97
C PHE A 383 9.79 15.74 2.85
N LYS A 384 10.73 16.65 3.06
CA LYS A 384 11.30 17.56 2.07
C LYS A 384 12.80 17.29 1.92
N TRP A 385 13.30 17.52 0.73
CA TRP A 385 14.73 17.46 0.38
C TRP A 385 15.35 18.84 0.48
#